data_AF-A0A957SYT8-F1
#
_entry.id   AF-A0A957SYT8-F1
#
_cell.length_a   1.000
_cell.length_b   1.000
_cell.length_c   1.000
_cell.angle_alpha   90.00
_cell.angle_beta   90.00
_cell.angle_gamma   90.00
#
_symmetry.space_group_name_H-M   'P 1'
#
loop_
_entity.id
_entity.type
_entity.pdbx_description
1 polymer ?
#
loop_
_entity_poly.entity_id
_entity_poly.type
_entity_poly.pdbx_seq_one_letter_code
_entity_poly.pdbx_strand_id
1 'polypeptide(L)'
;GSYEPVAEVLFNELNVDGYFLEYDDARSGGFEPLRFVPENKTIVLGLVSTKTPRLEKQEELIARIKQASQFVRLDNLCLSPQCGFSSTVHGNEITEDDQWRKLELVVNTAEEIWG
;
A
#
# COMPACT_ATOMS: atom_id res chain seq x y z
N GLY A 1 -3.57 9.41 -8.14
CA GLY A 1 -2.82 9.96 -9.29
C GLY A 1 -1.45 9.34 -9.24
N SER A 2 -0.78 9.10 -10.36
CA SER A 2 0.55 8.49 -10.34
C SER A 2 1.56 9.34 -9.56
N TYR A 3 2.45 8.69 -8.82
CA TYR A 3 3.58 9.33 -8.12
C TYR A 3 4.71 9.77 -9.06
N GLU A 4 4.69 9.33 -10.32
CA GLU A 4 5.73 9.60 -11.32
C GLU A 4 6.20 11.07 -11.37
N PRO A 5 5.33 12.10 -11.37
CA PRO A 5 5.77 13.50 -11.49
C PRO A 5 6.54 14.03 -10.28
N VAL A 6 6.45 13.35 -9.13
CA VAL A 6 7.01 13.82 -7.85
C VAL A 6 7.97 12.83 -7.20
N ALA A 7 8.10 11.60 -7.72
CA ALA A 7 8.77 10.50 -7.04
C ALA A 7 10.23 10.77 -6.70
N GLU A 8 10.99 11.41 -7.60
CA GLU A 8 12.40 11.70 -7.37
C GLU A 8 12.59 12.65 -6.18
N VAL A 9 11.86 13.77 -6.17
CA VAL A 9 11.84 14.73 -5.05
C VAL A 9 11.29 14.09 -3.79
N LEU A 10 10.13 13.42 -3.89
CA LEU A 10 9.43 12.79 -2.77
C LEU A 10 10.36 11.84 -2.02
N PHE A 11 11.08 10.97 -2.74
CA PHE A 11 11.90 9.94 -2.10
C PHE A 11 13.29 10.41 -1.69
N ASN A 12 13.88 11.40 -2.37
CA ASN A 12 15.28 11.78 -2.16
C ASN A 12 15.48 13.09 -1.39
N GLU A 13 14.50 14.01 -1.37
CA GLU A 13 14.65 15.29 -0.66
C GLU A 13 14.05 15.26 0.76
N LEU A 14 13.14 14.32 1.04
CA LEU A 14 12.55 14.18 2.36
C LEU A 14 13.40 13.28 3.27
N ASN A 15 13.79 13.81 4.43
CA ASN A 15 14.53 13.08 5.44
C ASN A 15 13.58 12.30 6.37
N VAL A 16 12.97 11.24 5.83
CA VAL A 16 12.12 10.28 6.54
C VAL A 16 12.60 8.85 6.28
N ASP A 17 12.30 7.95 7.21
CA ASP A 17 12.69 6.54 7.13
C ASP A 17 11.77 5.69 6.23
N GLY A 18 10.52 6.12 6.05
CA GLY A 18 9.58 5.39 5.22
C GLY A 18 8.33 6.16 4.82
N TYR A 19 7.56 5.56 3.92
CA TYR A 19 6.37 6.15 3.32
C TYR A 19 5.19 5.20 3.35
N PHE A 20 4.00 5.74 3.60
CA PHE A 20 2.73 5.07 3.34
C PHE A 20 2.19 5.60 2.01
N LEU A 21 2.09 4.73 1.00
CA LEU A 21 1.71 5.10 -0.36
C LEU A 21 0.42 4.40 -0.78
N GLU A 22 -0.54 5.16 -1.29
CA GLU A 22 -1.85 4.63 -1.67
C GLU A 22 -1.79 4.02 -3.07
N TYR A 23 -2.15 2.74 -3.18
CA TYR A 23 -2.11 1.99 -4.42
C TYR A 23 -3.35 1.10 -4.63
N ASP A 24 -4.44 1.27 -3.86
CA ASP A 24 -5.61 0.40 -3.93
C ASP A 24 -6.32 0.38 -5.29
N ASP A 25 -6.31 1.50 -6.01
CA ASP A 25 -6.99 1.65 -7.29
C ASP A 25 -6.06 2.01 -8.46
N ALA A 26 -6.57 1.87 -9.68
CA ALA A 26 -5.81 2.10 -10.92
C ALA A 26 -5.37 3.57 -11.09
N ARG A 27 -5.96 4.53 -10.36
CA ARG A 27 -5.59 5.94 -10.45
C ARG A 27 -4.23 6.22 -9.82
N SER A 28 -3.71 5.33 -8.97
CA SER A 28 -2.35 5.45 -8.41
C SER A 28 -1.25 5.08 -9.40
N GLY A 29 -1.60 4.53 -10.57
CA GLY A 29 -0.61 4.09 -11.56
C GLY A 29 0.08 2.79 -11.13
N GLY A 30 1.18 2.48 -11.81
CA GLY A 30 2.02 1.32 -11.52
C GLY A 30 3.11 1.61 -10.48
N PHE A 31 3.99 0.63 -10.28
CA PHE A 31 5.08 0.70 -9.32
C PHE A 31 6.39 1.25 -9.91
N GLU A 32 6.40 1.64 -11.18
CA GLU A 32 7.58 2.22 -11.85
C GLU A 32 8.21 3.39 -11.08
N PRO A 33 7.45 4.30 -10.42
CA PRO A 33 8.05 5.38 -9.64
C PRO A 33 8.91 4.90 -8.46
N LEU A 34 8.70 3.68 -7.96
CA LEU A 34 9.47 3.12 -6.84
C LEU A 34 10.95 2.89 -7.19
N ARG A 35 11.33 2.95 -8.49
CA ARG A 35 12.73 2.91 -8.92
C ARG A 35 13.60 4.03 -8.34
N PHE A 36 12.98 5.10 -7.84
CA PHE A 36 13.66 6.23 -7.21
C PHE A 36 13.81 6.08 -5.70
N VAL A 37 13.30 5.00 -5.09
CA VAL A 37 13.37 4.76 -3.64
C VAL A 37 14.79 4.37 -3.24
N PRO A 38 15.45 5.10 -2.32
CA PRO A 38 16.75 4.71 -1.78
C PRO A 38 16.68 3.40 -0.99
N GLU A 39 17.76 2.63 -1.01
CA GLU A 39 17.84 1.31 -0.36
C GLU A 39 17.62 1.33 1.15
N ASN A 40 17.81 2.48 1.81
CA ASN A 40 17.64 2.64 3.25
C ASN A 40 16.23 3.05 3.67
N LYS A 41 15.26 3.12 2.73
CA LYS A 41 13.88 3.53 3.03
C LYS A 41 12.91 2.35 2.95
N THR A 42 11.89 2.40 3.81
CA THR A 42 10.79 1.44 3.84
C THR A 42 9.56 1.99 3.12
N ILE A 43 8.91 1.14 2.31
CA ILE A 43 7.67 1.49 1.61
C ILE A 43 6.53 0.61 2.13
N VAL A 44 5.53 1.25 2.73
CA VAL A 44 4.27 0.61 3.09
C VAL A 44 3.30 0.78 1.93
N LEU A 45 2.99 -0.34 1.27
CA LEU A 45 2.06 -0.40 0.15
C LEU A 45 0.63 -0.43 0.68
N GLY A 46 -0.11 0.65 0.46
CA GLY A 46 -1.52 0.76 0.76
C GLY A 46 -2.37 0.10 -0.32
N LEU A 47 -2.54 -1.22 -0.25
CA LEU A 47 -3.20 -2.01 -1.30
C LEU A 47 -4.64 -2.42 -0.98
N VAL A 48 -5.03 -2.38 0.29
CA VAL A 48 -6.39 -2.74 0.75
C VAL A 48 -7.24 -1.47 0.80
N SER A 49 -8.33 -1.43 0.03
CA SER A 49 -9.17 -0.22 -0.06
C SER A 49 -9.94 -0.01 1.24
N THR A 50 -10.02 1.25 1.68
CA THR A 50 -10.84 1.69 2.82
C THR A 50 -12.09 2.46 2.39
N LYS A 51 -12.29 2.60 1.07
CA LYS A 51 -13.43 3.29 0.46
C LYS A 51 -14.64 2.38 0.25
N THR A 52 -14.42 1.07 0.16
CA THR A 52 -15.46 0.09 -0.20
C THR A 52 -15.45 -1.12 0.75
N PRO A 53 -16.60 -1.78 0.98
CA PRO A 53 -16.69 -2.93 1.86
C PRO A 53 -16.17 -4.22 1.20
N ARG A 54 -15.98 -4.21 -0.13
CA ARG A 54 -15.49 -5.37 -0.87
C ARG A 54 -14.10 -5.76 -0.37
N LEU A 55 -13.97 -7.03 0.03
CA LEU A 55 -12.69 -7.59 0.41
C LEU A 55 -11.85 -7.92 -0.83
N GLU A 56 -10.59 -7.55 -0.78
CA GLU A 56 -9.57 -7.87 -1.78
C GLU A 56 -9.23 -9.36 -1.72
N LYS A 57 -8.74 -9.92 -2.84
CA LYS A 57 -8.22 -11.28 -2.84
C LYS A 57 -6.77 -11.29 -2.38
N GLN A 58 -6.43 -12.19 -1.47
CA GLN A 58 -5.08 -12.35 -0.95
C GLN A 58 -4.06 -12.62 -2.07
N GLU A 59 -4.42 -13.43 -3.06
CA GLU A 59 -3.53 -13.76 -4.18
C GLU A 59 -3.24 -12.54 -5.06
N GLU A 60 -4.21 -11.64 -5.21
CA GLU A 60 -4.04 -10.38 -5.94
C GLU A 60 -3.10 -9.44 -5.17
N LEU A 61 -3.22 -9.37 -3.83
CA LEU A 61 -2.29 -8.60 -2.98
C LEU A 61 -0.86 -9.10 -3.09
N ILE A 62 -0.66 -10.43 -2.97
CA ILE A 62 0.66 -11.06 -3.09
C ILE A 62 1.28 -10.80 -4.47
N ALA A 63 0.49 -10.94 -5.54
CA ALA A 63 0.97 -10.66 -6.90
C ALA A 63 1.43 -9.21 -7.04
N ARG A 64 0.70 -8.25 -6.45
CA ARG A 64 1.08 -6.83 -6.49
C ARG A 64 2.32 -6.53 -5.65
N ILE A 65 2.48 -7.14 -4.48
CA ILE A 65 3.71 -7.00 -3.67
C ILE A 65 4.91 -7.55 -4.45
N LYS A 66 4.76 -8.68 -5.16
CA LYS A 66 5.81 -9.23 -6.05
C LYS A 66 6.16 -8.32 -7.24
N GLN A 67 5.20 -7.55 -7.74
CA GLN A 67 5.46 -6.53 -8.76
C GLN A 67 6.24 -5.36 -8.19
N ALA A 68 5.85 -4.85 -7.02
CA ALA A 68 6.59 -3.79 -6.33
C ALA A 68 8.02 -4.22 -5.96
N SER A 69 8.19 -5.51 -5.62
CA SER A 69 9.49 -6.06 -5.25
C SER A 69 10.51 -6.11 -6.40
N GLN A 70 10.09 -5.82 -7.64
CA GLN A 70 11.01 -5.63 -8.77
C GLN A 70 11.78 -4.31 -8.69
N PHE A 71 11.29 -3.35 -7.89
CA PHE A 71 11.86 -2.01 -7.74
C PHE A 71 12.48 -1.78 -6.36
N VAL A 72 11.88 -2.36 -5.32
CA VAL A 72 12.32 -2.21 -3.91
C VAL A 72 12.52 -3.59 -3.33
N ARG A 73 13.57 -3.79 -2.52
CA ARG A 73 13.82 -5.08 -1.87
C ARG A 73 12.61 -5.50 -1.04
N LEU A 74 12.25 -6.79 -1.08
CA LEU A 74 11.10 -7.31 -0.35
C LEU A 74 11.16 -7.01 1.16
N ASP A 75 12.35 -7.03 1.75
CA ASP A 75 12.58 -6.72 3.17
C ASP A 75 12.33 -5.24 3.53
N ASN A 76 12.26 -4.37 2.52
CA ASN A 76 11.94 -2.95 2.68
C ASN A 76 10.47 -2.65 2.32
N LEU A 77 9.67 -3.66 2.01
CA LEU A 77 8.25 -3.51 1.69
C LEU A 77 7.39 -3.93 2.88
N CYS A 78 6.25 -3.26 3.03
CA CYS A 78 5.21 -3.61 3.99
C CYS A 78 3.83 -3.51 3.33
N LEU A 79 2.80 -4.09 3.96
CA LEU A 79 1.41 -4.01 3.52
C LEU A 79 0.57 -3.22 4.51
N SER A 80 -0.36 -2.41 4.01
CA SER A 80 -1.37 -1.72 4.82
C SER A 80 -2.67 -1.50 4.05
N PRO A 81 -3.76 -1.08 4.73
CA PRO A 81 -4.86 -0.38 4.07
C PRO A 81 -4.35 0.89 3.38
N GLN A 82 -5.01 1.33 2.31
CA GLN A 82 -4.62 2.53 1.57
C GLN A 82 -4.53 3.79 2.46
N CYS A 83 -5.38 3.89 3.48
CA CYS A 83 -5.58 5.07 4.29
C CYS A 83 -6.32 4.65 5.57
N GLY A 84 -6.65 5.60 6.44
CA GLY A 84 -7.52 5.33 7.59
C GLY A 84 -8.97 5.00 7.17
N PHE A 85 -9.67 4.22 8.00
CA PHE A 85 -11.09 3.89 7.79
C PHE A 85 -12.06 5.06 8.07
N SER A 86 -11.60 6.10 8.78
CA SER A 86 -12.39 7.27 9.18
C SER A 86 -12.35 8.44 8.17
N SER A 87 -12.14 8.17 6.88
CA SER A 87 -11.57 9.15 5.94
C SER A 87 -12.53 10.16 5.30
N THR A 88 -13.82 10.23 5.64
CA THR A 88 -14.71 11.27 5.08
C THR A 88 -15.81 11.75 6.06
N VAL A 89 -16.22 13.02 5.90
CA VAL A 89 -17.37 13.65 6.62
C VAL A 89 -18.70 12.94 6.30
N HIS A 90 -18.79 12.28 5.14
CA HIS A 90 -19.98 11.55 4.69
C HIS A 90 -19.98 10.08 5.10
N GLY A 91 -18.90 9.59 5.73
CA GLY A 91 -18.68 8.18 6.00
C GLY A 91 -18.26 7.41 4.75
N ASN A 92 -17.46 6.36 4.93
CA ASN A 92 -17.31 5.32 3.92
C ASN A 92 -18.42 4.28 4.14
N GLU A 93 -18.93 3.63 3.09
CA GLU A 93 -19.87 2.51 3.22
C GLU A 93 -19.13 1.25 3.72
N ILE A 94 -18.53 1.33 4.91
CA ILE A 94 -17.74 0.26 5.52
C ILE A 94 -18.19 0.03 6.95
N THR A 95 -18.58 -1.19 7.27
CA THR A 95 -18.98 -1.56 8.64
C THR A 95 -17.75 -1.85 9.49
N GLU A 96 -17.90 -1.87 10.82
CA GLU A 96 -16.83 -2.32 11.73
C GLU A 96 -16.36 -3.74 11.39
N ASP A 97 -17.28 -4.64 11.07
CA ASP A 97 -16.96 -6.02 10.66
C ASP A 97 -16.15 -6.07 9.36
N ASP A 98 -16.38 -5.15 8.43
CA ASP A 98 -15.58 -5.05 7.20
C ASP A 98 -14.18 -4.51 7.50
N GLN A 99 -14.05 -3.58 8.44
CA GLN A 99 -12.74 -3.07 8.89
C GLN A 99 -11.91 -4.19 9.51
N TRP A 100 -12.49 -4.99 10.40
CA TRP A 100 -11.79 -6.13 11.00
C TRP A 100 -11.38 -7.17 9.97
N ARG A 101 -12.27 -7.56 9.05
CA ARG A 101 -11.93 -8.50 7.97
C ARG A 101 -10.82 -7.99 7.06
N LYS A 102 -10.76 -6.68 6.81
CA LYS A 102 -9.66 -6.06 6.05
C LYS A 102 -8.34 -6.05 6.82
N LEU A 103 -8.36 -5.82 8.13
CA LEU A 103 -7.16 -5.90 8.97
C LEU A 103 -6.65 -7.34 9.08
N GLU A 104 -7.54 -8.31 9.27
CA GLU A 104 -7.20 -9.74 9.22
C GLU A 104 -6.56 -10.12 7.89
N LEU A 105 -7.13 -9.66 6.76
CA LEU A 105 -6.53 -9.88 5.44
C LEU A 105 -5.10 -9.32 5.34
N VAL A 106 -4.87 -8.11 5.86
CA VAL A 106 -3.52 -7.50 5.88
C VAL A 106 -2.55 -8.37 6.68
N VAL A 107 -2.94 -8.79 7.89
CA VAL A 107 -2.10 -9.62 8.77
C VAL A 107 -1.80 -10.97 8.11
N ASN A 108 -2.83 -11.69 7.66
CA ASN A 108 -2.66 -13.01 7.03
C ASN A 108 -1.79 -12.94 5.77
N THR A 109 -1.97 -11.89 4.96
CA THR A 109 -1.14 -11.69 3.76
C THR A 109 0.31 -11.38 4.13
N ALA A 110 0.52 -10.59 5.20
CA ALA A 110 1.87 -10.26 5.66
C ALA A 110 2.57 -11.49 6.24
N GLU A 111 1.88 -12.31 7.03
CA GLU A 111 2.41 -13.58 7.54
C GLU A 111 2.80 -14.54 6.40
N GLU A 112 2.01 -14.63 5.34
CA GLU A 112 2.35 -15.49 4.19
C GLU A 112 3.62 -15.05 3.43
N ILE A 113 3.92 -13.75 3.41
CA ILE A 113 5.05 -13.19 2.66
C ILE A 113 6.33 -13.09 3.50
N TRP A 114 6.21 -12.66 4.76
CA TRP A 114 7.34 -12.31 5.62
C TRP A 114 7.46 -13.16 6.90
N GLY A 115 6.51 -14.06 7.16
CA GLY A 115 6.49 -14.93 8.35
C GLY A 115 7.26 -16.25 8.21
#